data_AF-A0A392RWG0-F1
#
_entry.id   AF-A0A392RWG0-F1
#
_cell.length_a   1.000
_cell.length_b   1.000
_cell.length_c   1.000
_cell.angle_alpha   90.00
_cell.angle_beta   90.00
_cell.angle_gamma   90.00
#
_symmetry.space_group_name_H-M   'P 1'
#
loop_
_entity.id
_entity.type
_entity.pdbx_description
1 polymer ?
#
loop_
_entity_poly.entity_id
_entity_poly.type
_entity_poly.pdbx_seq_one_letter_code
_entity_poly.pdbx_strand_id
1 'polypeptide(L)'
;MVPGEKEDDFTRGLSTRAELVDQLTYVLGNLTAAAKLGFNNAVAQLEVLNPGLQTTGMGFWRKVVDGQVILPPENATKETDDFLEEDDDMELE
;
A
#
# COMPACT_ATOMS: atom_id res chain seq x y z
N MET A 1 25.52 20.47 7.29
CA MET A 1 24.65 20.47 8.48
C MET A 1 25.04 19.26 9.32
N VAL A 2 24.93 19.33 10.64
CA VAL A 2 25.08 18.14 11.49
C VAL A 2 23.83 17.28 11.29
N PRO A 3 23.95 15.96 11.09
CA PRO A 3 22.79 15.12 10.88
C PRO A 3 21.81 15.16 12.05
N GLY A 4 20.52 15.12 11.74
CA GLY A 4 19.48 14.98 12.76
C GLY A 4 19.51 13.59 13.41
N GLU A 5 19.02 13.48 14.64
CA GLU A 5 18.95 12.19 15.36
C GLU A 5 18.16 11.11 14.59
N LYS A 6 17.20 11.54 13.75
CA LYS A 6 16.34 10.68 12.93
C LYS A 6 16.74 10.65 11.44
N GLU A 7 17.88 11.21 11.08
CA GLU A 7 18.37 11.19 9.70
C GLU A 7 18.90 9.78 9.37
N ASP A 8 18.19 9.10 8.48
CA ASP A 8 18.53 7.76 8.02
C ASP A 8 19.58 7.82 6.88
N ASP A 9 20.22 6.70 6.59
CA ASP A 9 21.26 6.57 5.56
C ASP A 9 20.76 7.05 4.19
N PHE A 10 19.48 6.83 3.87
CA PHE A 10 18.93 7.20 2.57
C PHE A 10 18.67 8.70 2.41
N THR A 11 18.60 9.49 3.48
CA THR A 11 18.47 10.96 3.42
C THR A 11 19.78 11.69 3.72
N ARG A 12 20.85 10.93 4.05
CA ARG A 12 22.13 11.50 4.45
C ARG A 12 22.80 12.27 3.33
N GLY A 13 23.20 13.51 3.62
CA GLY A 13 23.98 14.34 2.70
C GLY A 13 23.16 15.08 1.65
N LEU A 14 21.83 14.92 1.65
CA LEU A 14 20.92 15.76 0.86
C LEU A 14 20.94 17.18 1.43
N SER A 15 21.07 18.17 0.55
CA SER A 15 21.35 19.56 0.92
C SER A 15 20.20 20.51 0.64
N THR A 16 19.22 20.07 -0.15
CA THR A 16 18.04 20.83 -0.54
C THR A 16 16.74 20.07 -0.27
N ARG A 17 15.63 20.82 -0.15
CA ARG A 17 14.29 20.22 -0.05
C ARG A 17 13.94 19.39 -1.30
N ALA A 18 14.37 19.83 -2.48
CA ALA A 18 14.10 19.11 -3.73
C ALA A 18 14.75 17.72 -3.72
N GLU A 19 16.05 17.65 -3.37
CA GLU A 19 16.77 16.37 -3.23
C GLU A 19 16.10 15.43 -2.21
N LEU A 20 15.63 15.97 -1.08
CA LEU A 20 14.92 15.18 -0.07
C LEU A 20 13.58 14.62 -0.59
N VAL A 21 12.80 15.45 -1.29
CA VAL A 21 11.50 15.03 -1.86
C VAL A 21 11.71 13.97 -2.94
N ASP A 22 12.67 14.16 -3.84
CA ASP A 22 12.98 13.19 -4.90
C ASP A 22 13.37 11.82 -4.32
N GLN A 23 14.22 11.83 -3.30
CA GLN A 23 14.66 10.62 -2.63
C GLN A 23 13.51 9.93 -1.87
N LEU A 24 12.64 10.70 -1.21
CA LEU A 24 11.47 10.17 -0.52
C LEU A 24 10.50 9.50 -1.52
N THR A 25 10.20 10.16 -2.64
CA THR A 25 9.34 9.61 -3.69
C THR A 25 9.93 8.32 -4.28
N TYR A 26 11.24 8.28 -4.50
CA TYR A 26 11.93 7.07 -4.96
C TYR A 26 11.81 5.91 -3.96
N VAL A 27 12.06 6.16 -2.68
CA VAL A 27 11.98 5.12 -1.63
C VAL A 27 10.54 4.65 -1.44
N LEU A 28 9.57 5.56 -1.39
CA LEU A 28 8.15 5.21 -1.29
C LEU A 28 7.69 4.38 -2.49
N GLY A 29 8.05 4.77 -3.72
CA GLY A 29 7.73 4.01 -4.92
C GLY A 29 8.29 2.58 -4.88
N ASN A 30 9.54 2.41 -4.43
CA ASN A 30 10.14 1.10 -4.27
C ASN A 30 9.48 0.27 -3.15
N LEU A 31 9.11 0.89 -2.03
CA LEU A 31 8.38 0.24 -0.95
C LEU A 31 7.04 -0.29 -1.45
N THR A 32 6.28 0.54 -2.18
CA THR A 32 5.01 0.14 -2.79
C THR A 32 5.18 -1.01 -3.78
N ALA A 33 6.22 -0.95 -4.62
CA ALA A 33 6.52 -2.04 -5.57
C ALA A 33 6.88 -3.35 -4.84
N ALA A 34 7.70 -3.28 -3.79
CA ALA A 34 8.08 -4.43 -2.98
C ALA A 34 6.87 -5.04 -2.24
N ALA A 35 5.98 -4.20 -1.70
CA ALA A 35 4.75 -4.65 -1.06
C ALA A 35 3.82 -5.36 -2.06
N LYS A 36 3.62 -4.80 -3.26
CA LYS A 36 2.86 -5.44 -4.35
C LYS A 36 3.45 -6.78 -4.75
N LEU A 37 4.77 -6.87 -4.87
CA LEU A 37 5.45 -8.12 -5.20
C LEU A 37 5.25 -9.18 -4.10
N GLY A 38 5.43 -8.81 -2.84
CA GLY A 38 5.22 -9.70 -1.69
C GLY A 38 3.79 -10.21 -1.61
N PHE A 39 2.82 -9.31 -1.82
CA PHE A 39 1.40 -9.65 -1.86
C PHE A 39 1.08 -10.64 -2.99
N ASN A 40 1.53 -10.35 -4.22
CA ASN A 40 1.31 -11.24 -5.37
C ASN A 40 1.93 -12.62 -5.15
N ASN A 41 3.11 -12.69 -4.55
CA ASN A 41 3.75 -13.96 -4.21
C ASN A 41 2.95 -14.75 -3.16
N ALA A 42 2.40 -14.08 -2.15
CA ALA A 42 1.54 -14.73 -1.15
C ALA A 42 0.25 -15.27 -1.78
N VAL A 43 -0.38 -14.49 -2.66
CA VAL A 43 -1.55 -14.93 -3.43
C VAL A 43 -1.23 -16.16 -4.29
N ALA A 44 -0.12 -16.12 -5.04
CA ALA A 44 0.30 -17.26 -5.86
C ALA A 44 0.53 -18.54 -5.04
N GLN A 45 1.12 -18.42 -3.84
CA GLN A 45 1.27 -19.56 -2.93
C GLN A 45 -0.08 -20.09 -2.43
N LEU A 46 -1.03 -19.21 -2.13
CA LEU A 46 -2.37 -19.60 -1.70
C LEU A 46 -3.17 -20.27 -2.83
N GLU A 47 -3.00 -19.83 -4.07
CA GLU A 47 -3.62 -20.44 -5.25
C GLU A 47 -3.12 -21.87 -5.50
N VAL A 48 -1.84 -22.16 -5.24
CA VAL A 48 -1.30 -23.52 -5.31
C VAL A 48 -2.01 -24.47 -4.34
N LEU A 49 -2.29 -23.99 -3.12
CA LEU A 49 -2.99 -24.77 -2.10
C LEU A 49 -4.52 -24.79 -2.32
N ASN A 50 -5.07 -23.76 -2.95
CA ASN A 50 -6.50 -23.57 -3.17
C ASN A 50 -6.78 -23.23 -4.64
N PRO A 51 -6.82 -24.23 -5.53
CA PRO A 51 -7.17 -24.02 -6.92
C PRO A 51 -8.54 -23.33 -7.06
N GLY A 52 -8.57 -22.19 -7.76
CA GLY A 52 -9.80 -21.40 -7.95
C GLY A 52 -10.03 -20.28 -6.94
N LEU A 53 -9.05 -19.98 -6.08
CA LEU A 53 -9.08 -18.82 -5.17
C LEU A 53 -9.54 -17.54 -5.90
N GLN A 54 -10.58 -16.90 -5.38
CA GLN A 54 -11.10 -15.64 -5.93
C GLN A 54 -10.49 -14.46 -5.18
N THR A 55 -9.65 -13.70 -5.86
CA THR A 55 -8.98 -12.51 -5.34
C THR A 55 -9.54 -11.21 -5.92
N THR A 56 -10.44 -11.31 -6.90
CA THR A 56 -11.10 -10.14 -7.45
C THR A 56 -12.04 -9.53 -6.43
N GLY A 57 -11.93 -8.23 -6.21
CA GLY A 57 -12.75 -7.51 -5.25
C GLY A 57 -12.36 -7.78 -3.79
N MET A 58 -11.13 -8.21 -3.49
CA MET A 58 -10.60 -8.14 -2.12
C MET A 58 -10.53 -6.69 -1.63
N GLY A 59 -10.69 -6.50 -0.32
CA GLY A 59 -10.60 -5.20 0.35
C GLY A 59 -10.56 -5.42 1.86
N PHE A 60 -9.98 -4.47 2.61
CA PHE A 60 -9.83 -4.57 4.06
C PHE A 60 -11.16 -4.82 4.79
N TRP A 61 -12.23 -4.25 4.23
CA TRP A 61 -13.58 -4.31 4.77
C TRP A 61 -14.43 -5.48 4.25
N ARG A 62 -13.87 -6.31 3.37
CA ARG A 62 -14.58 -7.42 2.72
C ARG A 62 -14.28 -8.73 3.43
N LYS A 63 -15.22 -9.68 3.32
CA LYS A 63 -15.15 -11.00 3.95
C LYS A 63 -15.28 -12.08 2.88
N VAL A 64 -14.68 -13.24 3.13
CA VAL A 64 -14.92 -14.44 2.32
C VAL A 64 -16.06 -15.24 2.94
N VAL A 65 -17.16 -15.41 2.21
CA VAL A 65 -18.31 -16.24 2.59
C VAL A 65 -18.59 -17.20 1.45
N ASP A 66 -18.57 -18.51 1.74
CA ASP A 66 -18.77 -19.58 0.75
C ASP A 66 -17.86 -19.47 -0.50
N GLY A 67 -16.61 -19.04 -0.30
CA GLY A 67 -15.62 -18.86 -1.36
C GLY A 67 -15.81 -17.59 -2.20
N GLN A 68 -16.76 -16.73 -1.85
CA GLN A 68 -16.99 -15.44 -2.51
C GLN A 68 -16.53 -14.29 -1.62
N VAL A 69 -15.88 -13.29 -2.22
CA VAL A 69 -15.54 -12.05 -1.54
C VAL A 69 -16.77 -11.14 -1.56
N ILE A 70 -17.29 -10.83 -0.38
CA ILE A 70 -18.46 -9.98 -0.18
C ILE A 70 -18.09 -8.75 0.66
N LEU A 71 -18.66 -7.59 0.33
CA LEU A 71 -18.65 -6.42 1.21
C LEU A 71 -19.87 -6.49 2.12
N PRO A 72 -19.70 -6.69 3.44
CA PRO A 72 -20.82 -6.63 4.36
C PRO A 72 -21.45 -5.23 4.34
N PRO A 73 -22.79 -5.09 4.34
CA PRO A 73 -23.45 -3.79 4.29
C PRO A 73 -23.00 -2.83 5.41
N GLU A 74 -22.72 -3.37 6.61
CA GLU A 74 -22.23 -2.60 7.75
C GLU A 74 -20.85 -1.95 7.54
N ASN A 75 -20.14 -2.39 6.50
CA ASN A 75 -18.80 -1.95 6.17
C ASN A 75 -18.74 -1.07 4.92
N ALA A 76 -19.86 -0.87 4.21
CA ALA A 76 -19.88 -0.11 2.96
C ALA A 76 -19.42 1.35 3.12
N THR A 77 -19.82 2.00 4.21
CA THR A 77 -19.38 3.36 4.53
C THR A 77 -17.88 3.42 4.79
N LYS A 78 -17.33 2.48 5.57
CA LYS A 78 -15.90 2.44 5.90
C LYS A 78 -15.03 2.22 4.66
N GLU A 79 -15.47 1.34 3.76
CA GLU A 79 -14.75 1.14 2.50
C GLU A 79 -14.75 2.41 1.64
N THR A 80 -15.86 3.16 1.63
CA THR A 80 -15.92 4.44 0.93
C THR A 80 -15.03 5.50 1.58
N ASP A 81 -15.03 5.59 2.90
CA ASP A 81 -14.24 6.57 3.66
C ASP A 81 -12.73 6.34 3.48
N ASP A 82 -12.26 5.09 3.53
CA ASP A 82 -10.84 4.76 3.29
C ASP A 82 -10.38 5.15 1.87
N PHE A 83 -11.23 5.02 0.86
CA PHE A 83 -10.89 5.45 -0.51
C PHE A 83 -10.84 6.97 -0.65
N LEU A 84 -11.66 7.71 0.11
CA LEU A 84 -11.66 9.18 0.08
C LEU A 84 -10.49 9.78 0.85
N GLU A 85 -10.07 9.16 1.96
CA GLU A 85 -8.88 9.58 2.71
C GLU A 85 -7.58 9.34 1.92
N GLU A 86 -7.50 8.32 1.05
CA GLU A 86 -6.33 8.10 0.19
C GLU A 86 -6.19 9.09 -0.98
N ASP A 87 -7.29 9.64 -1.50
CA ASP A 87 -7.27 10.57 -2.64
C ASP A 87 -6.81 11.99 -2.24
N ASP A 88 -7.17 12.47 -1.03
CA ASP A 88 -6.75 13.79 -0.52
C ASP A 88 -5.22 13.87 -0.26
N ASP A 89 -4.55 12.74 -0.02
CA ASP A 89 -3.10 12.65 0.18
C ASP A 89 -2.30 12.54 -1.14
N MET A 90 -2.97 12.39 -2.30
CA MET A 90 -2.36 12.25 -3.63
C MET A 90 -2.50 13.45 -4.57
N GLU A 91 -3.06 14.59 -4.14
CA GLU A 91 -2.92 15.85 -4.87
C GLU A 91 -1.50 16.44 -4.69
N LEU A 92 -0.55 15.93 -5.47
CA LEU A 92 0.72 16.60 -5.73
C LEU A 92 0.51 17.60 -6.88
N GLU A 93 0.22 18.86 -6.55
CA GLU A 93 0.43 20.01 -7.45
C GLU A 93 1.91 20.21 -7.80
#